data_AF-A0A962M661-F1
#
_entry.id   AF-A0A962M661-F1
#
_cell.length_a   1.000
_cell.length_b   1.000
_cell.length_c   1.000
_cell.angle_alpha   90.00
_cell.angle_beta   90.00
_cell.angle_gamma   90.00
#
_symmetry.space_group_name_H-M   'P 1'
#
loop_
_entity.id
_entity.type
_entity.pdbx_description
1 polymer ?
#
loop_
_entity_poly.entity_id
_entity_poly.type
_entity_poly.pdbx_seq_one_letter_code
_entity_poly.pdbx_strand_id
1 'polypeptide(L)'
;AAAELASEKIRVMDQRDKNFAFAVRTIEQNVLAVADYRRDLAASPGIEMASMLNALAGGYVPPTSGGDLVRNPRTLPTGRNMYSVDAEQTPTVEAWEVGVKLAQSLLEAHAAANDGAYPKKVTFTLWPGDFIQTEGAQLAQILYLLGVEPVRDPFNRVVSVKPIPLQQLGRPRIDIVAQTAGQFRDLAASRILLINQAIEMVAQLQEEGGDNYVRSGVTKSERMMIAKGISPAEARELASTRVFGGVNGAYGTGIMGLVEKGDAWEDDSEVAKQYLNNMGAVYGKGDKWSYFREGVFEAALQDAEVVVQPRESNAWGALSLDHVYEFMGGLNLAVRSVTGKEPKAYFNDFRNADNPAMQTMEEAVWTEAQATLFNPEYIKALQQGSASSAETLAETFRNTYGWNVMKPDAIKDELWDEIYATYIDDKFKLGVKQFFERENPYALQEMTGVMMETARKGMWEASPEQIRQLAALHAQLIEKYGAGCSGFVCDNVKLRDFIAGQLPPEQRQNYQQQIRKSLEAPAETEQDSMVLEKEVIREADEADTPLIERLNWGLIIGVLLIVATIGFLASRRRHARALEPAEL
;
A
#
# COMPACT_ATOMS: atom_id res chain seq x y z
N ALA A 1 -1.36 -20.64 63.59
CA ALA A 1 0.09 -20.83 63.84
C ALA A 1 0.79 -21.60 62.70
N ALA A 2 0.91 -22.94 62.71
CA ALA A 2 1.65 -23.66 61.65
C ALA A 2 0.94 -23.72 60.28
N ALA A 3 -0.40 -23.59 60.26
CA ALA A 3 -1.18 -23.52 59.02
C ALA A 3 -1.19 -22.10 58.38
N GLU A 4 -1.03 -21.04 59.18
CA GLU A 4 -0.90 -19.65 58.68
C GLU A 4 0.48 -19.39 58.06
N LEU A 5 1.53 -20.00 58.63
CA LEU A 5 2.89 -19.98 58.07
C LEU A 5 3.02 -20.79 56.77
N ALA A 6 2.06 -21.67 56.47
CA ALA A 6 1.99 -22.40 55.22
C ALA A 6 1.18 -21.65 54.15
N SER A 7 0.24 -20.77 54.52
CA SER A 7 -0.52 -19.94 53.58
C SER A 7 0.20 -18.67 53.14
N GLU A 8 1.14 -18.17 53.96
CA GLU A 8 1.98 -17.00 53.61
C GLU A 8 3.13 -17.31 52.63
N LYS A 9 3.32 -18.58 52.28
CA LYS A 9 4.34 -19.05 51.31
C LYS A 9 3.79 -19.45 49.95
N ILE A 10 2.54 -19.10 49.63
CA ILE A 10 2.17 -18.92 48.23
C ILE A 10 2.77 -17.59 47.82
N ARG A 11 4.04 -17.64 47.44
CA ARG A 11 4.83 -16.55 46.87
C ARG A 11 3.97 -15.91 45.78
N VAL A 12 3.39 -14.74 46.05
CA VAL A 12 2.95 -13.85 44.99
C VAL A 12 4.23 -13.58 44.19
N MET A 13 4.38 -14.27 43.05
CA MET A 13 5.50 -14.00 42.15
C MET A 13 5.45 -12.51 41.86
N ASP A 14 6.51 -11.80 42.26
CA ASP A 14 6.69 -10.40 41.93
C ASP A 14 6.53 -10.23 40.41
N GLN A 15 5.95 -9.13 39.95
CA GLN A 15 5.85 -8.84 38.52
C GLN A 15 7.23 -8.92 37.86
N ARG A 16 8.28 -8.56 38.61
CA ARG A 16 9.67 -8.75 38.19
C ARG A 16 10.04 -10.22 37.97
N ASP A 17 9.67 -11.12 38.87
CA ASP A 17 9.93 -12.55 38.75
C ASP A 17 9.14 -13.18 37.60
N LYS A 18 7.90 -12.72 37.37
CA LYS A 18 7.08 -13.10 36.20
C LYS A 18 7.75 -12.67 34.90
N ASN A 19 8.15 -11.40 34.82
CA ASN A 19 8.81 -10.84 33.65
C ASN A 19 10.14 -11.55 33.38
N PHE A 20 10.92 -11.86 34.43
CA PHE A 20 12.17 -12.60 34.31
C PHE A 20 11.93 -14.04 33.84
N ALA A 21 11.00 -14.78 34.45
CA ALA A 21 10.68 -16.15 34.04
C ALA A 21 10.11 -16.22 32.61
N PHE A 22 9.30 -15.23 32.22
CA PHE A 22 8.82 -15.07 30.86
C PHE A 22 9.99 -14.85 29.90
N ALA A 23 10.86 -13.88 30.17
CA ALA A 23 12.03 -13.58 29.34
C ALA A 23 12.96 -14.80 29.17
N VAL A 24 13.26 -15.53 30.26
CA VAL A 24 14.09 -16.73 30.21
C VAL A 24 13.44 -17.83 29.36
N ARG A 25 12.14 -18.09 29.53
CA ARG A 25 11.42 -19.07 28.69
C ARG A 25 11.38 -18.66 27.24
N THR A 26 11.16 -17.38 26.94
CA THR A 26 11.16 -16.87 25.57
C THR A 26 12.52 -17.05 24.92
N ILE A 27 13.61 -16.75 25.62
CA ILE A 27 14.98 -16.98 25.12
C ILE A 27 15.23 -18.47 24.88
N GLU A 28 14.89 -19.33 25.85
CA GLU A 28 15.05 -20.78 25.72
C GLU A 28 14.29 -21.32 24.50
N GLN A 29 13.01 -20.95 24.35
CA GLN A 29 12.18 -21.33 23.20
C GLN A 29 12.78 -20.83 21.88
N ASN A 30 13.21 -19.57 21.83
CA ASN A 30 13.80 -18.99 20.63
C ASN A 30 15.11 -19.70 20.23
N VAL A 31 15.98 -20.00 21.20
CA VAL A 31 17.24 -20.71 20.96
C VAL A 31 16.99 -22.13 20.47
N LEU A 32 16.05 -22.85 21.09
CA LEU A 32 15.68 -24.21 20.68
C LEU A 32 15.04 -24.23 19.29
N ALA A 33 14.28 -23.19 18.93
CA ALA A 33 13.61 -23.08 17.65
C ALA A 33 14.55 -22.75 16.46
N VAL A 34 15.78 -22.27 16.70
CA VAL A 34 16.72 -21.91 15.60
C VAL A 34 16.98 -23.10 14.67
N ALA A 35 17.15 -24.30 15.23
CA ALA A 35 17.39 -25.50 14.44
C ALA A 35 16.17 -25.89 13.60
N ASP A 36 14.97 -25.72 14.16
CA ASP A 36 13.71 -25.95 13.45
C ASP A 36 13.52 -24.94 12.32
N TYR A 37 13.70 -23.64 12.58
CA TYR A 37 13.59 -22.59 11.56
C TYR A 37 14.56 -22.80 10.42
N ARG A 38 15.82 -23.16 10.71
CA ARG A 38 16.80 -23.47 9.67
C ARG A 38 16.37 -24.66 8.80
N ARG A 39 15.89 -25.73 9.44
CA ARG A 39 15.42 -26.92 8.73
C ARG A 39 14.23 -26.58 7.84
N ASP A 40 13.25 -25.88 8.40
CA ASP A 40 12.00 -25.57 7.72
C ASP A 40 12.25 -24.60 6.55
N LEU A 41 13.12 -23.61 6.72
CA LEU A 41 13.56 -22.71 5.64
C LEU A 41 14.32 -23.45 4.52
N ALA A 42 15.16 -24.43 4.87
CA ALA A 42 15.87 -25.22 3.86
C ALA A 42 14.93 -26.16 3.09
N ALA A 43 13.88 -26.66 3.73
CA ALA A 43 12.89 -27.55 3.13
C ALA A 43 11.83 -26.80 2.30
N SER A 44 11.60 -25.52 2.60
CA SER A 44 10.58 -24.66 2.01
C SER A 44 10.44 -24.76 0.48
N PRO A 45 11.49 -24.57 -0.34
CA PRO A 45 11.32 -24.61 -1.81
C PRO A 45 10.79 -25.96 -2.33
N GLY A 46 11.20 -27.07 -1.69
CA GLY A 46 10.68 -28.39 -2.03
C GLY A 46 9.23 -28.58 -1.61
N ILE A 47 8.85 -28.05 -0.44
CA ILE A 47 7.49 -28.09 0.08
C ILE A 47 6.56 -27.21 -0.77
N GLU A 48 7.00 -26.03 -1.21
CA GLU A 48 6.24 -25.14 -2.09
C GLU A 48 5.81 -25.85 -3.38
N MET A 49 6.77 -26.50 -4.06
CA MET A 49 6.48 -27.27 -5.28
C MET A 49 5.53 -28.44 -4.99
N ALA A 50 5.79 -29.21 -3.92
CA ALA A 50 4.95 -30.34 -3.55
C ALA A 50 3.51 -29.93 -3.22
N SER A 51 3.34 -28.85 -2.47
CA SER A 51 2.03 -28.30 -2.10
C SER A 51 1.27 -27.78 -3.31
N MET A 52 1.95 -27.12 -4.26
CA MET A 52 1.33 -26.69 -5.52
C MET A 52 0.81 -27.88 -6.33
N LEU A 53 1.63 -28.93 -6.50
CA LEU A 53 1.21 -30.15 -7.19
C LEU A 53 0.04 -30.87 -6.48
N ASN A 54 0.07 -30.93 -5.15
CA ASN A 54 -1.02 -31.47 -4.34
C ASN A 54 -2.32 -30.66 -4.53
N ALA A 55 -2.24 -29.33 -4.53
CA ALA A 55 -3.40 -28.46 -4.77
C ALA A 55 -4.02 -28.69 -6.15
N LEU A 56 -3.18 -28.79 -7.20
CA LEU A 56 -3.62 -29.09 -8.57
C LEU A 56 -4.27 -30.48 -8.68
N ALA A 57 -3.87 -31.43 -7.84
CA ALA A 57 -4.52 -32.74 -7.73
C ALA A 57 -5.82 -32.74 -6.90
N GLY A 58 -6.29 -31.57 -6.44
CA GLY A 58 -7.47 -31.44 -5.58
C GLY A 58 -7.21 -31.83 -4.12
N GLY A 59 -5.94 -31.92 -3.73
CA GLY A 59 -5.51 -32.27 -2.37
C GLY A 59 -5.63 -31.10 -1.38
N TYR A 60 -5.71 -31.43 -0.10
CA TYR A 60 -5.74 -30.45 0.99
C TYR A 60 -4.35 -29.83 1.22
N VAL A 61 -4.27 -28.50 1.19
CA VAL A 61 -3.07 -27.74 1.57
C VAL A 61 -3.23 -27.23 3.00
N PRO A 62 -2.38 -27.64 3.96
CA PRO A 62 -2.49 -27.23 5.35
C PRO A 62 -2.43 -25.70 5.52
N PRO A 63 -3.26 -25.12 6.41
CA PRO A 63 -3.25 -23.70 6.64
C PRO A 63 -2.07 -23.26 7.52
N THR A 64 -1.69 -21.99 7.40
CA THR A 64 -0.75 -21.34 8.31
C THR A 64 -1.08 -19.87 8.50
N SER A 65 -0.67 -19.29 9.62
CA SER A 65 -0.66 -17.83 9.75
C SER A 65 0.34 -17.25 8.72
N GLY A 66 -0.07 -16.19 8.02
CA GLY A 66 0.81 -15.43 7.12
C GLY A 66 1.60 -14.32 7.84
N GLY A 67 2.31 -13.50 7.06
CA GLY A 67 3.06 -12.33 7.54
C GLY A 67 4.57 -12.46 7.36
N ASP A 68 5.30 -11.45 7.83
CA ASP A 68 6.77 -11.40 7.77
C ASP A 68 7.41 -12.56 8.57
N LEU A 69 8.41 -13.22 7.97
CA LEU A 69 9.03 -14.43 8.53
C LEU A 69 9.89 -14.13 9.78
N VAL A 70 10.43 -12.91 9.90
CA VAL A 70 11.21 -12.49 11.07
C VAL A 70 10.27 -12.24 12.24
N ARG A 71 9.12 -11.60 11.98
CA ARG A 71 8.10 -11.29 13.00
C ARG A 71 7.25 -12.50 13.38
N ASN A 72 6.89 -13.34 12.43
CA ASN A 72 6.09 -14.56 12.62
C ASN A 72 6.81 -15.79 12.05
N PRO A 73 7.79 -16.36 12.76
CA PRO A 73 8.50 -17.56 12.31
C PRO A 73 7.61 -18.78 12.11
N ARG A 74 6.39 -18.79 12.69
CA ARG A 74 5.40 -19.87 12.51
C ARG A 74 4.90 -19.99 11.08
N THR A 75 5.15 -19.01 10.23
CA THR A 75 4.93 -19.08 8.78
C THR A 75 5.83 -20.13 8.11
N LEU A 76 6.96 -20.51 8.72
CA LEU A 76 7.79 -21.62 8.25
C LEU A 76 7.23 -23.00 8.67
N PRO A 77 7.37 -24.03 7.81
CA PRO A 77 7.81 -23.95 6.42
C PRO A 77 6.77 -23.24 5.53
N THR A 78 7.25 -22.63 4.45
CA THR A 78 6.41 -22.08 3.38
C THR A 78 5.74 -23.19 2.57
N GLY A 79 4.94 -22.85 1.55
CA GLY A 79 4.15 -23.84 0.80
C GLY A 79 2.88 -24.28 1.54
N ARG A 80 2.32 -23.43 2.39
CA ARG A 80 1.08 -23.66 3.14
C ARG A 80 0.05 -22.58 2.82
N ASN A 81 -1.23 -22.87 3.06
CA ASN A 81 -2.34 -21.97 2.75
C ASN A 81 -2.46 -20.87 3.82
N MET A 82 -1.98 -19.66 3.52
CA MET A 82 -1.90 -18.59 4.51
C MET A 82 -3.29 -18.03 4.88
N TYR A 83 -3.49 -17.72 6.16
CA TYR A 83 -4.62 -16.95 6.67
C TYR A 83 -4.15 -15.69 7.41
N SER A 84 -5.06 -14.72 7.53
CA SER A 84 -4.82 -13.41 8.16
C SER A 84 -5.11 -13.44 9.68
N VAL A 85 -5.78 -12.40 10.21
CA VAL A 85 -6.14 -12.28 11.63
C VAL A 85 -7.66 -12.14 11.78
N ASP A 86 -8.16 -12.44 12.97
CA ASP A 86 -9.53 -12.09 13.35
C ASP A 86 -9.62 -10.57 13.62
N ALA A 87 -10.19 -9.84 12.67
CA ALA A 87 -10.33 -8.39 12.76
C ALA A 87 -11.17 -7.95 13.97
N GLU A 88 -12.05 -8.79 14.53
CA GLU A 88 -12.83 -8.40 15.71
C GLU A 88 -12.01 -8.35 17.00
N GLN A 89 -10.85 -9.01 17.03
CA GLN A 89 -9.94 -8.99 18.19
C GLN A 89 -8.97 -7.80 18.16
N THR A 90 -8.95 -7.03 17.07
CA THR A 90 -8.03 -5.89 16.90
C THR A 90 -8.64 -4.55 17.34
N PRO A 91 -7.83 -3.61 17.87
CA PRO A 91 -6.42 -3.82 18.24
C PRO A 91 -6.31 -4.86 19.37
N THR A 92 -5.27 -5.69 19.40
CA THR A 92 -4.98 -6.58 20.55
C THR A 92 -4.49 -5.79 21.77
N VAL A 93 -4.27 -6.44 22.91
CA VAL A 93 -3.85 -5.75 24.14
C VAL A 93 -2.42 -5.22 23.96
N GLU A 94 -1.58 -6.01 23.31
CA GLU A 94 -0.21 -5.70 22.96
C GLU A 94 -0.16 -4.59 21.90
N ALA A 95 -0.99 -4.68 20.86
CA ALA A 95 -1.12 -3.65 19.85
C ALA A 95 -1.60 -2.31 20.42
N TRP A 96 -2.44 -2.34 21.47
CA TRP A 96 -2.87 -1.14 22.19
C TRP A 96 -1.68 -0.41 22.84
N GLU A 97 -0.82 -1.13 23.56
CA GLU A 97 0.37 -0.54 24.18
C GLU A 97 1.31 0.08 23.13
N VAL A 98 1.53 -0.61 22.02
CA VAL A 98 2.34 -0.10 20.90
C VAL A 98 1.71 1.16 20.28
N GLY A 99 0.41 1.14 20.01
CA GLY A 99 -0.31 2.28 19.43
C GLY A 99 -0.30 3.51 20.33
N VAL A 100 -0.43 3.33 21.65
CA VAL A 100 -0.31 4.42 22.64
C VAL A 100 1.09 5.02 22.60
N LYS A 101 2.14 4.20 22.60
CA LYS A 101 3.53 4.65 22.51
C LYS A 101 3.77 5.47 21.23
N LEU A 102 3.33 4.96 20.08
CA LEU A 102 3.47 5.66 18.80
C LEU A 102 2.71 6.98 18.76
N ALA A 103 1.51 7.03 19.34
CA ALA A 103 0.73 8.27 19.43
C ALA A 103 1.44 9.31 20.32
N GLN A 104 1.99 8.89 21.46
CA GLN A 104 2.77 9.78 22.34
C GLN A 104 4.02 10.31 21.63
N SER A 105 4.80 9.44 20.99
CA SER A 105 5.98 9.86 20.22
C SER A 105 5.63 10.84 19.10
N LEU A 106 4.48 10.66 18.42
CA LEU A 106 4.00 11.60 17.40
C LEU A 106 3.75 12.99 18.00
N LEU A 107 3.02 13.02 19.11
CA LEU A 107 2.65 14.26 19.77
C LEU A 107 3.87 14.99 20.34
N GLU A 108 4.81 14.26 20.95
CA GLU A 108 6.07 14.80 21.45
C GLU A 108 6.93 15.39 20.33
N ALA A 109 7.12 14.65 19.24
CA ALA A 109 7.89 15.11 18.08
C ALA A 109 7.25 16.35 17.44
N HIS A 110 5.92 16.36 17.30
CA HIS A 110 5.22 17.52 16.76
C HIS A 110 5.31 18.74 17.69
N ALA A 111 5.10 18.56 19.00
CA ALA A 111 5.19 19.64 19.98
C ALA A 111 6.60 20.23 20.05
N ALA A 112 7.64 19.38 20.01
CA ALA A 112 9.03 19.83 19.98
C ALA A 112 9.35 20.71 18.76
N ALA A 113 8.71 20.44 17.62
CA ALA A 113 8.88 21.19 16.38
C ALA A 113 7.96 22.42 16.24
N ASN A 114 6.97 22.60 17.13
CA ASN A 114 5.91 23.62 16.99
C ASN A 114 5.64 24.36 18.31
N ASP A 115 6.68 24.77 19.04
CA ASP A 115 6.59 25.59 20.26
C ASP A 115 5.65 25.00 21.34
N GLY A 116 5.60 23.67 21.45
CA GLY A 116 4.75 22.96 22.39
C GLY A 116 3.30 22.75 21.94
N ALA A 117 2.93 23.19 20.73
CA ALA A 117 1.59 22.97 20.20
C ALA A 117 1.37 21.51 19.75
N TYR A 118 0.16 20.99 19.97
CA TYR A 118 -0.25 19.69 19.43
C TYR A 118 -0.78 19.82 17.99
N PRO A 119 -0.65 18.77 17.16
CA PRO A 119 -1.24 18.78 15.83
C PRO A 119 -2.76 18.83 15.96
N LYS A 120 -3.43 19.66 15.15
CA LYS A 120 -4.89 19.70 15.09
C LYS A 120 -5.45 18.45 14.46
N LYS A 121 -4.77 17.95 13.43
CA LYS A 121 -5.23 16.81 12.65
C LYS A 121 -4.08 15.97 12.06
N VAL A 122 -4.22 14.66 12.19
CA VAL A 122 -3.29 13.66 11.67
C VAL A 122 -4.00 12.77 10.64
N THR A 123 -3.43 12.59 9.47
CA THR A 123 -3.94 11.66 8.46
C THR A 123 -3.20 10.34 8.50
N PHE A 124 -3.91 9.25 8.24
CA PHE A 124 -3.40 7.89 8.28
C PHE A 124 -3.75 7.16 6.99
N THR A 125 -2.83 6.37 6.47
CA THR A 125 -3.17 5.31 5.52
C THR A 125 -3.31 3.99 6.25
N LEU A 126 -4.48 3.35 6.12
CA LEU A 126 -4.78 2.03 6.67
C LEU A 126 -4.36 0.95 5.67
N TRP A 127 -3.32 0.21 6.03
CA TRP A 127 -2.72 -0.82 5.18
C TRP A 127 -3.02 -2.23 5.71
N PRO A 128 -3.42 -3.19 4.84
CA PRO A 128 -3.77 -4.55 5.27
C PRO A 128 -2.58 -5.31 5.87
N GLY A 129 -1.38 -5.16 5.30
CA GLY A 129 -0.19 -5.90 5.70
C GLY A 129 0.22 -5.56 7.13
N ASP A 130 0.32 -4.26 7.43
CA ASP A 130 0.53 -3.75 8.79
C ASP A 130 -0.55 -4.24 9.74
N PHE A 131 -1.83 -4.08 9.39
CA PHE A 131 -2.92 -4.46 10.27
C PHE A 131 -2.88 -5.93 10.69
N ILE A 132 -2.55 -6.83 9.76
CA ILE A 132 -2.38 -8.26 10.02
C ILE A 132 -1.16 -8.49 10.92
N GLN A 133 -0.01 -7.91 10.58
CA GLN A 133 1.24 -8.19 11.27
C GLN A 133 1.29 -7.58 12.68
N THR A 134 0.73 -6.39 12.84
CA THR A 134 0.72 -5.65 14.10
C THR A 134 -0.55 -5.85 14.91
N GLU A 135 -1.49 -6.65 14.40
CA GLU A 135 -2.77 -6.94 15.03
C GLU A 135 -3.53 -5.66 15.43
N GLY A 136 -3.37 -4.60 14.62
CA GLY A 136 -4.04 -3.31 14.76
C GLY A 136 -3.28 -2.24 15.55
N ALA A 137 -1.95 -2.21 15.57
CA ALA A 137 -1.21 -1.19 16.32
C ALA A 137 -1.48 0.24 15.83
N GLN A 138 -1.57 0.46 14.51
CA GLN A 138 -1.95 1.77 13.96
C GLN A 138 -3.42 2.13 14.28
N LEU A 139 -4.33 1.16 14.31
CA LEU A 139 -5.70 1.36 14.76
C LEU A 139 -5.73 1.83 16.22
N ALA A 140 -4.94 1.21 17.09
CA ALA A 140 -4.79 1.66 18.48
C ALA A 140 -4.24 3.09 18.57
N GLN A 141 -3.26 3.46 17.73
CA GLN A 141 -2.73 4.82 17.66
C GLN A 141 -3.84 5.84 17.32
N ILE A 142 -4.68 5.54 16.32
CA ILE A 142 -5.82 6.38 15.93
C ILE A 142 -6.80 6.55 17.08
N LEU A 143 -7.22 5.44 17.70
CA LEU A 143 -8.16 5.45 18.83
C LEU A 143 -7.62 6.27 20.01
N TYR A 144 -6.33 6.09 20.34
CA TYR A 144 -5.70 6.85 21.40
C TYR A 144 -5.66 8.35 21.05
N LEU A 145 -5.27 8.76 19.83
CA LEU A 145 -5.25 10.18 19.42
C LEU A 145 -6.62 10.86 19.58
N LEU A 146 -7.70 10.16 19.18
CA LEU A 146 -9.09 10.59 19.42
C LEU A 146 -9.44 10.68 20.92
N GLY A 147 -8.67 10.01 21.77
CA GLY A 147 -8.83 9.97 23.21
C GLY A 147 -9.87 8.95 23.66
N VAL A 148 -10.01 7.84 22.94
CA VAL A 148 -10.88 6.72 23.31
C VAL A 148 -10.05 5.46 23.50
N GLU A 149 -10.55 4.52 24.30
CA GLU A 149 -9.93 3.21 24.51
C GLU A 149 -10.90 2.07 24.13
N PRO A 150 -10.37 0.92 23.66
CA PRO A 150 -11.20 -0.22 23.26
C PRO A 150 -11.92 -0.85 24.46
N VAL A 151 -13.14 -1.32 24.21
CA VAL A 151 -13.95 -2.10 25.15
C VAL A 151 -14.03 -3.53 24.63
N ARG A 152 -13.63 -4.48 25.46
CA ARG A 152 -13.57 -5.90 25.11
C ARG A 152 -14.69 -6.72 25.74
N ASP A 153 -15.15 -7.73 25.01
CA ASP A 153 -16.00 -8.78 25.55
C ASP A 153 -15.15 -9.88 26.25
N PRO A 154 -15.79 -10.88 26.91
CA PRO A 154 -15.07 -11.98 27.56
C PRO A 154 -14.24 -12.87 26.62
N PHE A 155 -14.45 -12.77 25.30
CA PHE A 155 -13.67 -13.47 24.26
C PHE A 155 -12.56 -12.57 23.68
N ASN A 156 -12.26 -11.45 24.35
CA ASN A 156 -11.24 -10.47 23.98
C ASN A 156 -11.52 -9.69 22.69
N ARG A 157 -12.73 -9.81 22.12
CA ARG A 157 -13.14 -9.06 20.93
C ARG A 157 -13.41 -7.62 21.30
N VAL A 158 -12.93 -6.69 20.47
CA VAL A 158 -13.20 -5.26 20.61
C VAL A 158 -14.58 -4.98 20.02
N VAL A 159 -15.55 -4.76 20.91
CA VAL A 159 -16.98 -4.59 20.57
C VAL A 159 -17.43 -3.14 20.54
N SER A 160 -16.68 -2.24 21.18
CA SER A 160 -16.95 -0.79 21.22
C SER A 160 -15.69 -0.03 21.65
N VAL A 161 -15.78 1.29 21.69
CA VAL A 161 -14.83 2.17 22.38
C VAL A 161 -15.52 2.95 23.50
N LYS A 162 -14.75 3.56 24.40
CA LYS A 162 -15.23 4.53 25.40
C LYS A 162 -14.25 5.71 25.53
N PRO A 163 -14.72 6.92 25.86
CA PRO A 163 -13.83 8.08 26.02
C PRO A 163 -12.93 7.94 27.24
N ILE A 164 -11.65 8.30 27.07
CA ILE A 164 -10.72 8.55 28.17
C ILE A 164 -11.03 9.96 28.71
N PRO A 165 -11.25 10.14 30.03
CA PRO A 165 -11.47 11.46 30.62
C PRO A 165 -10.31 12.43 30.33
N LEU A 166 -10.58 13.69 29.99
CA LEU A 166 -9.52 14.65 29.62
C LEU A 166 -8.42 14.81 30.68
N GLN A 167 -8.80 14.75 31.97
CA GLN A 167 -7.86 14.83 33.08
C GLN A 167 -6.85 13.67 33.07
N GLN A 168 -7.29 12.48 32.66
CA GLN A 168 -6.43 11.32 32.46
C GLN A 168 -5.66 11.41 31.14
N LEU A 169 -6.29 11.95 30.09
CA LEU A 169 -5.70 12.09 28.76
C LEU A 169 -4.55 13.11 28.73
N GLY A 170 -4.63 14.17 29.54
CA GLY A 170 -3.57 15.16 29.73
C GLY A 170 -3.29 16.08 28.54
N ARG A 171 -4.12 16.04 27.49
CA ARG A 171 -3.95 16.78 26.23
C ARG A 171 -5.27 16.92 25.47
N PRO A 172 -5.33 17.80 24.44
CA PRO A 172 -6.48 17.87 23.53
C PRO A 172 -6.78 16.54 22.83
N ARG A 173 -8.02 16.37 22.41
CA ARG A 173 -8.38 15.29 21.46
C ARG A 173 -7.98 15.72 20.06
N ILE A 174 -7.25 14.85 19.36
CA ILE A 174 -6.66 15.15 18.06
C ILE A 174 -7.62 14.66 16.97
N ASP A 175 -7.93 15.50 15.97
CA ASP A 175 -8.74 15.06 14.83
C ASP A 175 -7.91 14.13 13.94
N ILE A 176 -8.57 13.23 13.22
CA ILE A 176 -7.89 12.29 12.33
C ILE A 176 -8.61 12.19 11.00
N VAL A 177 -7.90 11.85 9.92
CA VAL A 177 -8.51 11.36 8.67
C VAL A 177 -7.83 10.04 8.32
N ALA A 178 -8.59 9.00 8.04
CA ALA A 178 -8.05 7.72 7.64
C ALA A 178 -8.40 7.44 6.17
N GLN A 179 -7.39 7.23 5.35
CA GLN A 179 -7.53 6.73 4.00
C GLN A 179 -7.30 5.22 4.02
N THR A 180 -8.24 4.41 3.53
CA THR A 180 -8.15 2.95 3.50
C THR A 180 -7.69 2.45 2.14
N ALA A 181 -6.75 1.51 2.12
CA ALA A 181 -6.53 0.64 0.97
C ALA A 181 -7.74 -0.28 0.76
N GLY A 182 -7.97 -0.74 -0.48
CA GLY A 182 -9.10 -1.63 -0.80
C GLY A 182 -9.07 -2.93 0.00
N GLN A 183 -7.90 -3.57 0.15
CA GLN A 183 -7.81 -4.80 0.93
C GLN A 183 -8.08 -4.59 2.43
N PHE A 184 -7.71 -3.43 3.00
CA PHE A 184 -8.03 -3.15 4.41
C PHE A 184 -9.55 -3.00 4.60
N ARG A 185 -10.23 -2.31 3.67
CA ARG A 185 -11.69 -2.20 3.66
C ARG A 185 -12.34 -3.58 3.67
N ASP A 186 -11.87 -4.50 2.82
CA ASP A 186 -12.47 -5.83 2.68
C ASP A 186 -12.17 -6.73 3.88
N LEU A 187 -10.95 -6.64 4.43
CA LEU A 187 -10.52 -7.43 5.58
C LEU A 187 -11.13 -6.94 6.92
N ALA A 188 -11.20 -5.63 7.10
CA ALA A 188 -11.38 -5.00 8.41
C ALA A 188 -12.49 -3.93 8.42
N ALA A 189 -13.55 -4.12 7.62
CA ALA A 189 -14.71 -3.23 7.57
C ALA A 189 -15.27 -2.88 8.96
N SER A 190 -15.33 -3.86 9.87
CA SER A 190 -15.80 -3.64 11.25
C SER A 190 -14.91 -2.65 12.02
N ARG A 191 -13.61 -2.54 11.70
CA ARG A 191 -12.68 -1.60 12.32
C ARG A 191 -12.83 -0.19 11.76
N ILE A 192 -13.17 -0.06 10.47
CA ILE A 192 -13.58 1.23 9.89
C ILE A 192 -14.80 1.78 10.63
N LEU A 193 -15.81 0.93 10.87
CA LEU A 193 -17.01 1.33 11.61
C LEU A 193 -16.71 1.69 13.08
N LEU A 194 -15.71 1.03 13.70
CA LEU A 194 -15.25 1.36 15.05
C LEU A 194 -14.59 2.76 15.10
N ILE A 195 -13.79 3.13 14.08
CA ILE A 195 -13.22 4.47 13.95
C ILE A 195 -14.34 5.51 13.81
N ASN A 196 -15.33 5.26 12.94
CA ASN A 196 -16.48 6.15 12.78
C ASN A 196 -17.25 6.33 14.11
N GLN A 197 -17.49 5.24 14.84
CA GLN A 197 -18.13 5.29 16.16
C GLN A 197 -17.33 6.15 17.14
N ALA A 198 -16.00 6.05 17.15
CA ALA A 198 -15.13 6.86 18.00
C ALA A 198 -15.24 8.35 17.66
N ILE A 199 -15.22 8.72 16.38
CA ILE A 199 -15.31 10.11 15.94
C ILE A 199 -16.66 10.73 16.29
N GLU A 200 -17.76 10.03 15.97
CA GLU A 200 -19.12 10.48 16.31
C GLU A 200 -19.25 10.72 17.81
N MET A 201 -18.77 9.78 18.63
CA MET A 201 -18.79 9.88 20.09
C MET A 201 -17.99 11.08 20.59
N VAL A 202 -16.75 11.24 20.11
CA VAL A 202 -15.84 12.31 20.56
C VAL A 202 -16.32 13.69 20.11
N ALA A 203 -16.88 13.82 18.91
CA ALA A 203 -17.39 15.08 18.40
C ALA A 203 -18.57 15.64 19.22
N GLN A 204 -19.31 14.78 19.92
CA GLN A 204 -20.47 15.15 20.74
C GLN A 204 -20.13 15.46 22.20
N LEU A 205 -18.90 15.19 22.65
CA LEU A 205 -18.50 15.45 24.03
C LEU A 205 -18.54 16.95 24.35
N GLN A 206 -19.18 17.29 25.46
CA GLN A 206 -19.12 18.63 26.05
C GLN A 206 -18.08 18.62 27.16
N GLU A 207 -16.92 19.20 26.89
CA GLU A 207 -15.77 19.16 27.79
C GLU A 207 -15.46 20.56 28.28
N GLU A 208 -15.49 20.76 29.61
CA GLU A 208 -15.08 22.01 30.23
C GLU A 208 -13.55 22.11 30.29
N GLY A 209 -12.98 23.17 29.74
CA GLY A 209 -11.57 23.53 29.95
C GLY A 209 -10.52 22.82 29.07
N GLY A 210 -10.91 22.15 27.98
CA GLY A 210 -9.98 21.53 27.04
C GLY A 210 -10.38 21.67 25.57
N ASP A 211 -9.38 21.75 24.68
CA ASP A 211 -9.61 21.76 23.23
C ASP A 211 -9.97 20.35 22.73
N ASN A 212 -11.00 20.28 21.89
CA ASN A 212 -11.40 19.07 21.18
C ASN A 212 -11.31 19.35 19.67
N TYR A 213 -10.19 18.96 19.07
CA TYR A 213 -9.93 19.26 17.66
C TYR A 213 -10.84 18.48 16.73
N VAL A 214 -11.33 17.30 17.12
CA VAL A 214 -12.36 16.55 16.39
C VAL A 214 -13.63 17.40 16.25
N ARG A 215 -14.19 17.89 17.36
CA ARG A 215 -15.41 18.71 17.35
C ARG A 215 -15.24 20.01 16.55
N SER A 216 -14.11 20.68 16.72
CA SER A 216 -13.79 21.88 15.95
C SER A 216 -13.63 21.58 14.45
N GLY A 217 -13.02 20.45 14.12
CA GLY A 217 -12.81 19.96 12.77
C GLY A 217 -14.12 19.65 12.08
N VAL A 218 -15.06 18.97 12.74
CA VAL A 218 -16.43 18.72 12.23
C VAL A 218 -17.12 20.02 11.88
N THR A 219 -17.07 21.01 12.76
CA THR A 219 -17.69 22.33 12.53
C THR A 219 -17.08 23.05 11.33
N LYS A 220 -15.76 22.98 11.16
CA LYS A 220 -15.06 23.57 10.02
C LYS A 220 -15.35 22.83 8.72
N SER A 221 -15.38 21.49 8.73
CA SER A 221 -15.75 20.66 7.58
C SER A 221 -17.17 20.99 7.11
N GLU A 222 -18.15 21.10 8.02
CA GLU A 222 -19.53 21.51 7.67
C GLU A 222 -19.54 22.87 6.94
N ARG A 223 -18.82 23.87 7.48
CA ARG A 223 -18.74 25.21 6.87
C ARG A 223 -18.07 25.19 5.50
N MET A 224 -16.98 24.44 5.35
CA MET A 224 -16.25 24.31 4.09
C MET A 224 -17.11 23.62 3.01
N MET A 225 -17.85 22.58 3.39
CA MET A 225 -18.79 21.91 2.50
C MET A 225 -19.92 22.82 2.04
N ILE A 226 -20.51 23.61 2.95
CA ILE A 226 -21.53 24.61 2.61
C ILE A 226 -20.96 25.66 1.64
N ALA A 227 -19.75 26.15 1.91
CA ALA A 227 -19.08 27.11 1.03
C ALA A 227 -18.78 26.54 -0.37
N LYS A 228 -18.58 25.22 -0.49
CA LYS A 228 -18.42 24.48 -1.76
C LYS A 228 -19.75 24.10 -2.41
N GLY A 229 -20.89 24.53 -1.89
CA GLY A 229 -22.22 24.32 -2.50
C GLY A 229 -22.94 23.05 -2.08
N ILE A 230 -22.45 22.33 -1.06
CA ILE A 230 -23.19 21.21 -0.45
C ILE A 230 -24.32 21.77 0.42
N SER A 231 -25.51 21.17 0.35
CA SER A 231 -26.65 21.65 1.13
C SER A 231 -26.36 21.59 2.64
N PRO A 232 -26.86 22.52 3.48
CA PRO A 232 -26.60 22.48 4.92
C PRO A 232 -27.01 21.16 5.60
N ALA A 233 -28.06 20.49 5.11
CA ALA A 233 -28.51 19.21 5.65
C ALA A 233 -27.49 18.08 5.35
N GLU A 234 -27.07 17.97 4.10
CA GLU A 234 -26.07 16.99 3.64
C GLU A 234 -24.69 17.28 4.24
N ALA A 235 -24.28 18.55 4.30
CA ALA A 235 -23.03 18.96 4.92
C ALA A 235 -22.98 18.58 6.40
N ARG A 236 -24.08 18.72 7.15
CA ARG A 236 -24.15 18.30 8.56
C ARG A 236 -24.08 16.79 8.72
N GLU A 237 -24.73 16.03 7.83
CA GLU A 237 -24.67 14.57 7.81
C GLU A 237 -23.23 14.08 7.59
N LEU A 238 -22.50 14.72 6.66
CA LEU A 238 -21.15 14.31 6.24
C LEU A 238 -20.02 14.94 7.07
N ALA A 239 -20.32 15.91 7.95
CA ALA A 239 -19.28 16.70 8.64
C ALA A 239 -18.37 15.88 9.56
N SER A 240 -18.88 14.75 10.06
CA SER A 240 -18.14 13.82 10.93
C SER A 240 -17.39 12.72 10.18
N THR A 241 -17.53 12.65 8.86
CA THR A 241 -16.83 11.65 8.05
C THR A 241 -15.32 11.87 8.10
N ARG A 242 -14.58 10.81 8.44
CA ARG A 242 -13.11 10.81 8.42
C ARG A 242 -12.48 9.57 7.78
N VAL A 243 -13.26 8.56 7.41
CA VAL A 243 -12.71 7.36 6.74
C VAL A 243 -13.08 7.39 5.26
N PHE A 244 -12.06 7.40 4.40
CA PHE A 244 -12.15 7.55 2.96
C PHE A 244 -11.36 6.46 2.22
N GLY A 245 -11.65 6.20 0.96
CA GLY A 245 -10.83 5.33 0.11
C GLY A 245 -11.35 5.26 -1.33
N GLY A 246 -11.01 4.19 -2.04
CA GLY A 246 -11.32 4.05 -3.47
C GLY A 246 -12.82 4.11 -3.79
N VAL A 247 -13.19 4.90 -4.80
CA VAL A 247 -14.53 4.92 -5.42
C VAL A 247 -14.86 3.58 -6.07
N ASN A 248 -16.14 3.22 -6.10
CA ASN A 248 -16.66 2.00 -6.76
C ASN A 248 -15.95 0.69 -6.36
N GLY A 249 -15.38 0.63 -5.15
CA GLY A 249 -14.66 -0.56 -4.69
C GLY A 249 -13.21 -0.68 -5.17
N ALA A 250 -12.64 0.35 -5.83
CA ALA A 250 -11.27 0.36 -6.35
C ALA A 250 -10.22 0.00 -5.26
N TYR A 251 -9.14 -0.65 -5.70
CA TYR A 251 -8.06 -1.13 -4.81
C TYR A 251 -6.86 -0.20 -4.72
N GLY A 252 -6.40 0.34 -5.86
CA GLY A 252 -5.34 1.36 -5.92
C GLY A 252 -5.91 2.78 -5.94
N THR A 253 -5.02 3.78 -6.03
CA THR A 253 -5.45 5.19 -6.03
C THR A 253 -5.73 5.71 -7.43
N GLY A 254 -5.31 4.97 -8.46
CA GLY A 254 -5.53 5.32 -9.87
C GLY A 254 -4.72 6.52 -10.35
N ILE A 255 -3.75 7.00 -9.56
CA ILE A 255 -2.92 8.17 -9.92
C ILE A 255 -1.62 7.79 -10.60
N MET A 256 -1.11 6.56 -10.42
CA MET A 256 0.22 6.16 -10.89
C MET A 256 0.40 6.40 -12.39
N GLY A 257 -0.56 5.98 -13.22
CA GLY A 257 -0.49 6.18 -14.66
C GLY A 257 -0.49 7.66 -15.08
N LEU A 258 -1.21 8.53 -14.34
CA LEU A 258 -1.17 9.98 -14.56
C LEU A 258 0.19 10.56 -14.15
N VAL A 259 0.73 10.12 -13.01
CA VAL A 259 2.04 10.55 -12.51
C VAL A 259 3.13 10.23 -13.52
N GLU A 260 3.21 8.97 -13.97
CA GLU A 260 4.19 8.51 -14.95
C GLU A 260 4.03 9.17 -16.33
N LYS A 261 2.81 9.60 -16.67
CA LYS A 261 2.53 10.38 -17.88
C LYS A 261 2.83 11.86 -17.65
N GLY A 262 4.09 12.18 -17.38
CA GLY A 262 4.59 13.51 -17.04
C GLY A 262 4.38 14.62 -18.09
N ASP A 263 3.94 14.28 -19.30
CA ASP A 263 3.52 15.23 -20.33
C ASP A 263 2.01 15.52 -20.35
N ALA A 264 1.19 14.76 -19.62
CA ALA A 264 -0.26 14.94 -19.50
C ALA A 264 -0.69 15.92 -18.40
N TRP A 265 0.24 16.38 -17.56
CA TRP A 265 0.00 17.37 -16.52
C TRP A 265 1.16 18.36 -16.43
N GLU A 266 0.85 19.62 -16.10
CA GLU A 266 1.86 20.67 -15.90
C GLU A 266 2.13 20.88 -14.42
N ASP A 267 1.05 20.92 -13.62
CA ASP A 267 1.08 21.23 -12.18
C ASP A 267 0.62 20.04 -11.34
N ASP A 268 1.26 19.83 -10.18
CA ASP A 268 0.97 18.70 -9.30
C ASP A 268 -0.47 18.73 -8.73
N SER A 269 -1.15 19.88 -8.76
CA SER A 269 -2.55 20.00 -8.36
C SER A 269 -3.51 19.22 -9.25
N GLU A 270 -3.15 18.94 -10.51
CA GLU A 270 -3.93 18.08 -11.40
C GLU A 270 -3.94 16.63 -10.88
N VAL A 271 -2.78 16.16 -10.42
CA VAL A 271 -2.63 14.84 -9.79
C VAL A 271 -3.34 14.81 -8.44
N ALA A 272 -3.24 15.88 -7.65
CA ALA A 272 -3.95 16.03 -6.37
C ALA A 272 -5.46 15.93 -6.55
N LYS A 273 -6.01 16.58 -7.59
CA LYS A 273 -7.44 16.55 -7.91
C LYS A 273 -7.89 15.14 -8.29
N GLN A 274 -7.09 14.42 -9.08
CA GLN A 274 -7.41 13.03 -9.43
C GLN A 274 -7.40 12.14 -8.18
N TYR A 275 -6.42 12.30 -7.28
CA TYR A 275 -6.38 11.57 -6.01
C TYR A 275 -7.62 11.84 -5.16
N LEU A 276 -7.99 13.11 -4.97
CA LEU A 276 -9.16 13.50 -4.18
C LEU A 276 -10.46 12.92 -4.73
N ASN A 277 -10.57 12.81 -6.06
CA ASN A 277 -11.70 12.16 -6.71
C ASN A 277 -11.69 10.64 -6.47
N ASN A 278 -10.59 9.97 -6.83
CA ASN A 278 -10.48 8.52 -6.79
C ASN A 278 -10.56 7.94 -5.38
N MET A 279 -9.99 8.66 -4.39
CA MET A 279 -9.89 8.24 -3.00
C MET A 279 -10.91 8.94 -2.08
N GLY A 280 -11.84 9.71 -2.66
CA GLY A 280 -12.84 10.49 -1.92
C GLY A 280 -14.10 9.73 -1.50
N ALA A 281 -14.17 8.41 -1.71
CA ALA A 281 -15.33 7.64 -1.31
C ALA A 281 -15.41 7.51 0.21
N VAL A 282 -16.55 7.87 0.78
CA VAL A 282 -16.86 7.75 2.19
C VAL A 282 -17.09 6.29 2.55
N TYR A 283 -16.46 5.82 3.64
CA TYR A 283 -16.76 4.52 4.24
C TYR A 283 -17.50 4.72 5.57
N GLY A 284 -18.76 5.13 5.46
CA GLY A 284 -19.68 5.38 6.59
C GLY A 284 -20.58 4.18 6.91
N LYS A 285 -21.61 4.38 7.75
CA LYS A 285 -22.61 3.35 8.04
C LYS A 285 -23.65 3.26 6.92
N GLY A 286 -24.19 2.06 6.69
CA GLY A 286 -25.36 1.85 5.83
C GLY A 286 -25.14 2.29 4.38
N ASP A 287 -26.02 3.15 3.88
CA ASP A 287 -26.01 3.68 2.51
C ASP A 287 -24.84 4.64 2.23
N LYS A 288 -24.08 5.04 3.26
CA LYS A 288 -22.85 5.82 3.13
C LYS A 288 -21.60 4.97 2.96
N TRP A 289 -21.71 3.66 2.75
CA TRP A 289 -20.56 2.81 2.42
C TRP A 289 -20.21 2.95 0.93
N SER A 290 -18.99 3.38 0.63
CA SER A 290 -18.52 3.74 -0.73
C SER A 290 -19.28 4.91 -1.36
N TYR A 291 -19.90 5.78 -0.56
CA TYR A 291 -20.61 6.96 -1.07
C TYR A 291 -19.63 8.06 -1.49
N PHE A 292 -19.76 8.58 -2.71
CA PHE A 292 -18.89 9.65 -3.21
C PHE A 292 -19.65 10.97 -3.34
N ARG A 293 -19.03 12.04 -2.83
CA ARG A 293 -19.49 13.42 -3.01
C ARG A 293 -18.27 14.34 -3.06
N GLU A 294 -18.10 15.02 -4.19
CA GLU A 294 -17.01 15.99 -4.39
C GLU A 294 -17.00 17.06 -3.29
N GLY A 295 -15.81 17.43 -2.81
CA GLY A 295 -15.63 18.45 -1.76
C GLY A 295 -15.65 17.91 -0.33
N VAL A 296 -16.14 16.69 -0.09
CA VAL A 296 -16.24 16.11 1.26
C VAL A 296 -14.86 15.68 1.77
N PHE A 297 -14.05 15.05 0.92
CA PHE A 297 -12.72 14.60 1.31
C PHE A 297 -11.80 15.80 1.57
N GLU A 298 -11.84 16.83 0.71
CA GLU A 298 -11.11 18.08 0.94
C GLU A 298 -11.54 18.77 2.24
N ALA A 299 -12.84 18.79 2.53
CA ALA A 299 -13.35 19.36 3.77
C ALA A 299 -12.89 18.58 5.01
N ALA A 300 -12.67 17.27 4.90
CA ALA A 300 -12.10 16.46 5.97
C ALA A 300 -10.59 16.70 6.14
N LEU A 301 -9.84 16.92 5.06
CA LEU A 301 -8.39 17.17 5.08
C LEU A 301 -8.00 18.57 5.57
N GLN A 302 -8.94 19.50 5.69
CA GLN A 302 -8.68 20.85 6.21
C GLN A 302 -7.98 20.80 7.60
N ASP A 303 -7.02 21.68 7.87
CA ASP A 303 -6.15 21.64 9.07
C ASP A 303 -5.27 20.38 9.24
N ALA A 304 -5.16 19.46 8.28
CA ALA A 304 -4.23 18.34 8.37
C ALA A 304 -2.78 18.83 8.38
N GLU A 305 -1.99 18.37 9.37
CA GLU A 305 -0.61 18.82 9.58
C GLU A 305 0.41 17.67 9.50
N VAL A 306 -0.06 16.43 9.65
CA VAL A 306 0.77 15.23 9.69
C VAL A 306 0.13 14.11 8.85
N VAL A 307 0.95 13.37 8.09
CA VAL A 307 0.59 12.16 7.34
C VAL A 307 1.37 10.98 7.91
N VAL A 308 0.69 9.86 8.18
CA VAL A 308 1.30 8.65 8.75
C VAL A 308 0.97 7.42 7.91
N GLN A 309 2.01 6.68 7.51
CA GLN A 309 1.92 5.40 6.83
C GLN A 309 2.59 4.33 7.69
N PRO A 310 2.08 3.10 7.78
CA PRO A 310 2.81 2.03 8.44
C PRO A 310 3.91 1.45 7.53
N ARG A 311 4.98 0.94 8.13
CA ARG A 311 6.04 0.20 7.44
C ARG A 311 6.36 -1.07 8.22
N GLU A 312 5.93 -2.21 7.68
CA GLU A 312 6.03 -3.50 8.34
C GLU A 312 7.09 -4.44 7.76
N SER A 313 7.52 -4.20 6.51
CA SER A 313 8.35 -5.15 5.76
C SER A 313 9.83 -4.82 5.79
N ASN A 314 10.66 -5.86 5.92
CA ASN A 314 12.11 -5.77 5.70
C ASN A 314 12.53 -5.97 4.24
N ALA A 315 11.62 -6.43 3.38
CA ALA A 315 11.90 -6.77 1.98
C ALA A 315 11.56 -5.64 0.99
N TRP A 316 10.74 -4.68 1.42
CA TRP A 316 10.37 -3.49 0.65
C TRP A 316 10.25 -2.28 1.57
N GLY A 317 10.20 -1.07 1.01
CA GLY A 317 10.18 0.16 1.78
C GLY A 317 9.52 1.33 1.04
N ALA A 318 9.96 2.54 1.39
CA ALA A 318 9.48 3.78 0.82
C ALA A 318 9.74 3.87 -0.69
N LEU A 319 10.92 3.45 -1.17
CA LEU A 319 11.29 3.59 -2.60
C LEU A 319 10.98 2.34 -3.44
N SER A 320 11.07 1.14 -2.85
CA SER A 320 10.96 -0.12 -3.60
C SER A 320 9.52 -0.58 -3.87
N LEU A 321 8.51 -0.03 -3.19
CA LEU A 321 7.10 -0.35 -3.42
C LEU A 321 6.32 0.88 -3.89
N ASP A 322 5.78 0.79 -5.09
CA ASP A 322 4.97 1.80 -5.78
C ASP A 322 3.76 2.24 -4.96
N HIS A 323 3.08 1.28 -4.32
CA HIS A 323 1.91 1.55 -3.50
C HIS A 323 2.19 2.55 -2.36
N VAL A 324 3.43 2.65 -1.87
CA VAL A 324 3.72 3.61 -0.80
C VAL A 324 3.59 5.05 -1.31
N TYR A 325 4.14 5.38 -2.48
CA TYR A 325 4.00 6.74 -3.02
C TYR A 325 2.58 6.99 -3.51
N GLU A 326 1.89 5.99 -4.08
CA GLU A 326 0.54 6.22 -4.57
C GLU A 326 -0.43 6.55 -3.42
N PHE A 327 -0.29 5.88 -2.27
CA PHE A 327 -1.17 6.07 -1.12
C PHE A 327 -0.71 7.21 -0.21
N MET A 328 0.47 7.08 0.40
CA MET A 328 1.00 8.09 1.33
C MET A 328 1.39 9.37 0.58
N GLY A 329 2.05 9.24 -0.57
CA GLY A 329 2.42 10.39 -1.40
C GLY A 329 1.18 11.09 -1.97
N GLY A 330 0.22 10.34 -2.51
CA GLY A 330 -1.06 10.92 -2.97
C GLY A 330 -1.82 11.65 -1.86
N LEU A 331 -1.85 11.08 -0.64
CA LEU A 331 -2.45 11.73 0.52
C LEU A 331 -1.69 12.99 0.95
N ASN A 332 -0.36 12.94 0.90
CA ASN A 332 0.50 14.09 1.19
C ASN A 332 0.22 15.25 0.21
N LEU A 333 0.21 14.95 -1.09
CA LEU A 333 -0.10 15.90 -2.16
C LEU A 333 -1.50 16.49 -2.02
N ALA A 334 -2.50 15.65 -1.68
CA ALA A 334 -3.87 16.10 -1.43
C ALA A 334 -3.95 17.05 -0.22
N VAL A 335 -3.25 16.74 0.87
CA VAL A 335 -3.17 17.63 2.05
C VAL A 335 -2.46 18.94 1.69
N ARG A 336 -1.34 18.91 0.95
CA ARG A 336 -0.67 20.13 0.45
C ARG A 336 -1.63 20.98 -0.38
N SER A 337 -2.32 20.37 -1.33
CA SER A 337 -3.27 21.04 -2.23
C SER A 337 -4.42 21.71 -1.47
N VAL A 338 -4.97 21.04 -0.45
CA VAL A 338 -6.11 21.56 0.34
C VAL A 338 -5.69 22.64 1.33
N THR A 339 -4.54 22.47 1.99
CA THR A 339 -4.12 23.34 3.11
C THR A 339 -3.16 24.46 2.69
N GLY A 340 -2.56 24.35 1.51
CA GLY A 340 -1.48 25.21 1.03
C GLY A 340 -0.17 25.05 1.82
N LYS A 341 -0.05 24.00 2.64
CA LYS A 341 1.12 23.74 3.49
C LYS A 341 1.56 22.29 3.36
N GLU A 342 2.87 22.09 3.31
CA GLU A 342 3.46 20.76 3.27
C GLU A 342 3.30 20.06 4.64
N PRO A 343 2.59 18.91 4.73
CA PRO A 343 2.44 18.22 5.99
C PRO A 343 3.73 17.45 6.34
N LYS A 344 3.97 17.29 7.65
CA LYS A 344 5.01 16.37 8.14
C LYS A 344 4.61 14.94 7.83
N ALA A 345 5.56 14.12 7.39
CA ALA A 345 5.28 12.77 6.93
C ALA A 345 6.12 11.78 7.74
N TYR A 346 5.47 10.80 8.36
CA TYR A 346 6.11 9.79 9.19
C TYR A 346 5.73 8.38 8.77
N PHE A 347 6.67 7.46 8.91
CA PHE A 347 6.39 6.04 8.95
C PHE A 347 6.30 5.56 10.39
N ASN A 348 5.28 4.76 10.71
CA ASN A 348 5.37 3.87 11.86
C ASN A 348 6.18 2.64 11.44
N ASP A 349 7.45 2.57 11.86
CA ASP A 349 8.33 1.46 11.55
C ASP A 349 8.11 0.31 12.52
N PHE A 350 7.52 -0.77 12.01
CA PHE A 350 7.19 -2.00 12.72
C PHE A 350 8.14 -3.16 12.41
N ARG A 351 9.17 -2.93 11.59
CA ARG A 351 10.13 -3.95 11.16
C ARG A 351 10.89 -4.56 12.34
N ASN A 352 11.17 -3.75 13.36
CA ASN A 352 11.67 -4.20 14.65
C ASN A 352 10.52 -4.32 15.65
N ALA A 353 10.04 -5.56 15.88
CA ALA A 353 8.93 -5.83 16.77
C ALA A 353 9.19 -5.42 18.24
N ASP A 354 10.45 -5.47 18.68
CA ASP A 354 10.83 -5.12 20.06
C ASP A 354 10.97 -3.61 20.28
N ASN A 355 11.19 -2.85 19.20
CA ASN A 355 11.32 -1.40 19.25
C ASN A 355 10.59 -0.72 18.08
N PRO A 356 9.25 -0.75 18.06
CA PRO A 356 8.49 0.05 17.11
C PRO A 356 8.77 1.53 17.37
N ALA A 357 9.02 2.26 16.29
CA ALA A 357 9.42 3.66 16.32
C ALA A 357 8.83 4.43 15.13
N MET A 358 8.70 5.74 15.27
CA MET A 358 8.43 6.60 14.14
C MET A 358 9.73 6.95 13.41
N GLN A 359 9.67 7.02 12.08
CA GLN A 359 10.74 7.56 11.23
C GLN A 359 10.17 8.67 10.36
N THR A 360 10.94 9.71 10.08
CA THR A 360 10.53 10.68 9.06
C THR A 360 10.56 10.03 7.68
N MET A 361 9.81 10.59 6.74
CA MET A 361 9.86 10.17 5.33
C MET A 361 11.30 10.25 4.78
N GLU A 362 12.00 11.35 5.08
CA GLU A 362 13.38 11.59 4.64
C GLU A 362 14.34 10.53 5.21
N GLU A 363 14.22 10.21 6.50
CA GLU A 363 15.01 9.14 7.14
C GLU A 363 14.72 7.79 6.51
N ALA A 364 13.45 7.47 6.23
CA ALA A 364 13.07 6.19 5.64
C ALA A 364 13.59 6.01 4.22
N VAL A 365 13.51 7.05 3.38
CA VAL A 365 14.07 7.09 2.02
C VAL A 365 15.57 6.88 2.05
N TRP A 366 16.30 7.68 2.83
CA TRP A 366 17.76 7.58 2.88
C TRP A 366 18.23 6.26 3.49
N THR A 367 17.56 5.75 4.52
CA THR A 367 17.89 4.46 5.12
C THR A 367 17.75 3.33 4.11
N GLU A 368 16.67 3.34 3.33
CA GLU A 368 16.47 2.34 2.28
C GLU A 368 17.49 2.50 1.16
N ALA A 369 17.65 3.71 0.61
CA ALA A 369 18.57 3.95 -0.49
C ALA A 369 20.01 3.54 -0.12
N GLN A 370 20.46 3.83 1.09
CA GLN A 370 21.79 3.41 1.58
C GLN A 370 21.90 1.89 1.80
N ALA A 371 20.82 1.23 2.21
CA ALA A 371 20.81 -0.22 2.40
C ALA A 371 20.70 -0.99 1.08
N THR A 372 20.09 -0.39 0.06
CA THR A 372 19.77 -1.02 -1.23
C THR A 372 20.44 -0.28 -2.40
N LEU A 373 19.85 0.81 -2.89
CA LEU A 373 20.22 1.50 -4.12
C LEU A 373 21.70 1.90 -4.21
N PHE A 374 22.33 2.26 -3.09
CA PHE A 374 23.72 2.71 -3.03
C PHE A 374 24.65 1.67 -2.39
N ASN A 375 24.13 0.49 -2.07
CA ASN A 375 24.89 -0.58 -1.45
C ASN A 375 25.47 -1.52 -2.52
N PRO A 376 26.80 -1.55 -2.71
CA PRO A 376 27.42 -2.40 -3.72
C PRO A 376 27.17 -3.89 -3.49
N GLU A 377 26.96 -4.34 -2.24
CA GLU A 377 26.66 -5.75 -1.97
C GLU A 377 25.23 -6.12 -2.38
N TYR A 378 24.28 -5.21 -2.18
CA TYR A 378 22.91 -5.38 -2.68
C TYR A 378 22.87 -5.39 -4.21
N ILE A 379 23.55 -4.44 -4.85
CA ILE A 379 23.62 -4.36 -6.31
C ILE A 379 24.24 -5.64 -6.89
N LYS A 380 25.37 -6.12 -6.35
CA LYS A 380 25.99 -7.38 -6.79
C LYS A 380 25.07 -8.58 -6.61
N ALA A 381 24.30 -8.63 -5.53
CA ALA A 381 23.34 -9.70 -5.30
C ALA A 381 22.21 -9.67 -6.34
N LEU A 382 21.67 -8.49 -6.64
CA LEU A 382 20.68 -8.32 -7.71
C LEU A 382 21.25 -8.68 -9.09
N GLN A 383 22.52 -8.37 -9.36
CA GLN A 383 23.18 -8.70 -10.63
C GLN A 383 23.36 -10.21 -10.89
N GLN A 384 23.15 -11.06 -9.87
CA GLN A 384 23.10 -12.52 -10.03
C GLN A 384 21.74 -13.01 -10.53
N GLY A 385 20.70 -12.16 -10.46
CA GLY A 385 19.40 -12.41 -11.03
C GLY A 385 19.36 -12.16 -12.54
N SER A 386 18.14 -12.16 -13.09
CA SER A 386 17.88 -12.01 -14.52
C SER A 386 17.10 -10.72 -14.83
N ALA A 387 16.38 -10.70 -15.94
CA ALA A 387 15.60 -9.54 -16.40
C ALA A 387 14.66 -8.94 -15.33
N SER A 388 14.07 -9.77 -14.47
CA SER A 388 13.18 -9.32 -13.38
C SER A 388 13.93 -8.54 -12.29
N SER A 389 15.18 -8.92 -11.98
CA SER A 389 16.02 -8.19 -11.02
C SER A 389 16.46 -6.83 -11.57
N ALA A 390 16.69 -6.74 -12.88
CA ALA A 390 16.91 -5.46 -13.55
C ALA A 390 15.64 -4.58 -13.53
N GLU A 391 14.45 -5.18 -13.71
CA GLU A 391 13.18 -4.45 -13.65
C GLU A 391 12.90 -3.90 -12.25
N THR A 392 13.22 -4.62 -11.17
CA THR A 392 13.10 -4.11 -9.79
C THR A 392 13.87 -2.80 -9.58
N LEU A 393 15.03 -2.64 -10.22
CA LEU A 393 15.80 -1.39 -10.17
C LEU A 393 15.11 -0.27 -10.96
N ALA A 394 14.62 -0.57 -12.18
CA ALA A 394 13.88 0.41 -12.97
C ALA A 394 12.59 0.88 -12.28
N GLU A 395 11.88 -0.04 -11.62
CA GLU A 395 10.71 0.27 -10.81
C GLU A 395 11.05 1.21 -9.66
N THR A 396 12.17 0.98 -8.96
CA THR A 396 12.60 1.87 -7.88
C THR A 396 12.89 3.30 -8.41
N PHE A 397 13.38 3.44 -9.65
CA PHE A 397 13.57 4.75 -10.28
C PHE A 397 12.24 5.43 -10.56
N ARG A 398 11.27 4.71 -11.15
CA ARG A 398 9.90 5.23 -11.36
C ARG A 398 9.25 5.67 -10.06
N ASN A 399 9.38 4.87 -9.00
CA ASN A 399 8.85 5.18 -7.68
C ASN A 399 9.52 6.42 -7.07
N THR A 400 10.84 6.59 -7.27
CA THR A 400 11.57 7.80 -6.83
C THR A 400 11.04 9.04 -7.54
N TYR A 401 10.81 8.96 -8.86
CA TYR A 401 10.13 10.03 -9.61
C TYR A 401 8.72 10.30 -9.07
N GLY A 402 7.94 9.26 -8.81
CA GLY A 402 6.60 9.39 -8.20
C GLY A 402 6.64 10.13 -6.87
N TRP A 403 7.62 9.84 -6.01
CA TRP A 403 7.83 10.57 -4.77
C TRP A 403 8.22 12.03 -4.96
N ASN A 404 9.03 12.38 -5.96
CA ASN A 404 9.32 13.77 -6.27
C ASN A 404 8.06 14.58 -6.60
N VAL A 405 7.12 13.98 -7.34
CA VAL A 405 5.84 14.62 -7.67
C VAL A 405 5.00 14.83 -6.40
N MET A 406 4.90 13.79 -5.57
CA MET A 406 4.03 13.82 -4.40
C MET A 406 4.59 14.71 -3.28
N LYS A 407 5.88 14.58 -2.99
CA LYS A 407 6.57 15.20 -1.86
C LYS A 407 7.99 15.64 -2.27
N PRO A 408 8.13 16.76 -2.99
CA PRO A 408 9.41 17.21 -3.52
C PRO A 408 10.46 17.46 -2.41
N ASP A 409 10.04 17.97 -1.25
CA ASP A 409 10.94 18.23 -0.11
C ASP A 409 11.66 16.96 0.43
N ALA A 410 11.09 15.77 0.18
CA ALA A 410 11.66 14.51 0.64
C ALA A 410 12.69 13.91 -0.32
N ILE A 411 12.60 14.24 -1.61
CA ILE A 411 13.51 13.73 -2.64
C ILE A 411 14.35 14.88 -3.19
N LYS A 412 15.53 15.06 -2.60
CA LYS A 412 16.46 16.12 -2.95
C LYS A 412 17.39 15.72 -4.08
N ASP A 413 18.04 16.73 -4.69
CA ASP A 413 19.01 16.55 -5.76
C ASP A 413 20.12 15.55 -5.40
N GLU A 414 20.57 15.53 -4.13
CA GLU A 414 21.63 14.61 -3.70
C GLU A 414 21.25 13.13 -3.86
N LEU A 415 19.97 12.79 -3.79
CA LEU A 415 19.52 11.42 -4.03
C LEU A 415 19.68 11.05 -5.51
N TRP A 416 19.27 11.94 -6.43
CA TRP A 416 19.41 11.72 -7.87
C TRP A 416 20.85 11.75 -8.34
N ASP A 417 21.68 12.62 -7.76
CA ASP A 417 23.11 12.66 -8.03
C ASP A 417 23.80 11.36 -7.61
N GLU A 418 23.44 10.79 -6.46
CA GLU A 418 24.00 9.51 -6.02
C GLU A 418 23.45 8.33 -6.85
N ILE A 419 22.17 8.40 -7.30
CA ILE A 419 21.60 7.45 -8.27
C ILE A 419 22.39 7.51 -9.58
N TYR A 420 22.64 8.71 -10.11
CA TYR A 420 23.42 8.94 -11.32
C TYR A 420 24.84 8.36 -11.17
N ALA A 421 25.54 8.73 -10.10
CA ALA A 421 26.89 8.25 -9.85
C ALA A 421 26.94 6.72 -9.74
N THR A 422 25.96 6.13 -9.05
CA THR A 422 25.94 4.67 -8.80
C THR A 422 25.64 3.88 -10.07
N TYR A 423 24.63 4.26 -10.84
CA TYR A 423 24.11 3.43 -11.94
C TYR A 423 24.57 3.87 -13.33
N ILE A 424 24.87 5.15 -13.53
CA ILE A 424 25.29 5.72 -14.83
C ILE A 424 26.81 5.83 -14.90
N ASP A 425 27.43 6.45 -13.89
CA ASP A 425 28.90 6.53 -13.82
C ASP A 425 29.54 5.21 -13.37
N ASP A 426 28.73 4.25 -12.90
CA ASP A 426 29.19 2.98 -12.31
C ASP A 426 30.26 3.24 -11.24
N LYS A 427 29.95 4.12 -10.26
CA LYS A 427 30.85 4.56 -9.18
C LYS A 427 31.59 3.40 -8.49
N PHE A 428 30.94 2.24 -8.35
CA PHE A 428 31.49 1.05 -7.72
C PHE A 428 32.19 0.08 -8.68
N LYS A 429 32.16 0.36 -9.99
CA LYS A 429 32.78 -0.43 -11.07
C LYS A 429 32.25 -1.87 -11.09
N LEU A 430 30.94 -2.02 -10.95
CA LEU A 430 30.23 -3.31 -10.90
C LEU A 430 29.82 -3.79 -12.29
N GLY A 431 30.08 -3.02 -13.34
CA GLY A 431 29.62 -3.34 -14.68
C GLY A 431 28.10 -3.24 -14.80
N VAL A 432 27.52 -2.21 -14.17
CA VAL A 432 26.06 -1.99 -14.13
C VAL A 432 25.47 -1.98 -15.54
N LYS A 433 26.06 -1.19 -16.45
CA LYS A 433 25.64 -1.13 -17.85
C LYS A 433 25.66 -2.49 -18.53
N GLN A 434 26.72 -3.28 -18.34
CA GLN A 434 26.87 -4.61 -18.94
C GLN A 434 25.84 -5.61 -18.40
N PHE A 435 25.48 -5.50 -17.13
CA PHE A 435 24.39 -6.29 -16.55
C PHE A 435 23.06 -5.99 -17.24
N PHE A 436 22.67 -4.71 -17.33
CA PHE A 436 21.42 -4.33 -17.99
C PHE A 436 21.44 -4.68 -19.48
N GLU A 437 22.52 -4.39 -20.21
CA GLU A 437 22.65 -4.76 -21.63
C GLU A 437 22.53 -6.26 -21.90
N ARG A 438 22.85 -7.10 -20.92
CA ARG A 438 22.77 -8.57 -21.02
C ARG A 438 21.39 -9.09 -20.63
N GLU A 439 20.85 -8.62 -19.51
CA GLU A 439 19.63 -9.18 -18.91
C GLU A 439 18.35 -8.45 -19.36
N ASN A 440 18.37 -7.11 -19.37
CA ASN A 440 17.21 -6.29 -19.72
C ASN A 440 17.65 -4.86 -20.11
N PRO A 441 17.98 -4.61 -21.39
CA PRO A 441 18.39 -3.27 -21.84
C PRO A 441 17.26 -2.25 -21.77
N TYR A 442 15.99 -2.70 -21.80
CA TYR A 442 14.82 -1.83 -21.73
C TYR A 442 14.64 -1.21 -20.34
N ALA A 443 14.99 -1.94 -19.27
CA ALA A 443 15.04 -1.38 -17.92
C ALA A 443 16.04 -0.20 -17.82
N LEU A 444 17.19 -0.26 -18.51
CA LEU A 444 18.13 0.86 -18.52
C LEU A 444 17.66 2.03 -19.41
N GLN A 445 16.93 1.75 -20.50
CA GLN A 445 16.24 2.79 -21.26
C GLN A 445 15.22 3.52 -20.36
N GLU A 446 14.46 2.77 -19.57
CA GLU A 446 13.52 3.32 -18.60
C GLU A 446 14.21 4.18 -17.55
N MET A 447 15.24 3.67 -16.89
CA MET A 447 15.98 4.40 -15.86
C MET A 447 16.53 5.74 -16.39
N THR A 448 17.13 5.72 -17.59
CA THR A 448 17.63 6.94 -18.23
C THR A 448 16.51 7.90 -18.64
N GLY A 449 15.37 7.37 -19.11
CA GLY A 449 14.17 8.16 -19.42
C GLY A 449 13.57 8.83 -18.19
N VAL A 450 13.43 8.10 -17.08
CA VAL A 450 12.92 8.62 -15.79
C VAL A 450 13.81 9.75 -15.27
N MET A 451 15.13 9.56 -15.25
CA MET A 451 16.06 10.61 -14.81
C MET A 451 15.98 11.87 -15.69
N MET A 452 15.86 11.69 -17.00
CA MET A 452 15.71 12.81 -17.94
C MET A 452 14.36 13.53 -17.78
N GLU A 453 13.28 12.80 -17.49
CA GLU A 453 11.97 13.39 -17.20
C GLU A 453 11.96 14.15 -15.88
N THR A 454 12.62 13.60 -14.86
CA THR A 454 12.83 14.26 -13.57
C THR A 454 13.51 15.62 -13.77
N ALA A 455 14.59 15.65 -14.56
CA ALA A 455 15.28 16.89 -14.88
C ALA A 455 14.44 17.84 -15.75
N ARG A 456 13.71 17.33 -16.75
CA ARG A 456 12.84 18.14 -17.63
C ARG A 456 11.73 18.84 -16.82
N LYS A 457 11.17 18.16 -15.82
CA LYS A 457 10.14 18.70 -14.92
C LYS A 457 10.72 19.59 -13.81
N GLY A 458 12.04 19.78 -13.77
CA GLY A 458 12.72 20.63 -12.78
C GLY A 458 12.78 20.03 -11.37
N MET A 459 12.59 18.72 -11.24
CA MET A 459 12.62 18.00 -9.96
C MET A 459 14.01 17.46 -9.61
N TRP A 460 14.96 17.56 -10.55
CA TRP A 460 16.38 17.31 -10.34
C TRP A 460 17.22 18.33 -11.09
N GLU A 461 18.05 19.09 -10.39
CA GLU A 461 18.98 20.07 -10.96
C GLU A 461 20.27 19.41 -11.50
N ALA A 462 20.13 18.53 -12.48
CA ALA A 462 21.27 17.87 -13.12
C ALA A 462 22.17 18.86 -13.87
N SER A 463 23.48 18.66 -13.79
CA SER A 463 24.45 19.44 -14.57
C SER A 463 24.26 19.23 -16.08
N PRO A 464 24.63 20.22 -16.93
CA PRO A 464 24.55 20.07 -18.38
C PRO A 464 25.34 18.87 -18.93
N GLU A 465 26.37 18.42 -18.21
CA GLU A 465 27.14 17.23 -18.58
C GLU A 465 26.37 15.94 -18.27
N GLN A 466 25.78 15.81 -17.08
CA GLN A 466 24.92 14.67 -16.73
C GLN A 466 23.78 14.51 -17.74
N ILE A 467 23.12 15.63 -18.11
CA ILE A 467 22.04 15.62 -19.10
C ILE A 467 22.50 15.13 -20.47
N ARG A 468 23.67 15.60 -20.96
CA ARG A 468 24.22 15.14 -22.24
C ARG A 468 24.60 13.66 -22.20
N GLN A 469 25.19 13.19 -21.10
CA GLN A 469 25.60 11.80 -20.94
C GLN A 469 24.39 10.87 -20.87
N LEU A 470 23.34 11.22 -20.12
CA LEU A 470 22.08 10.48 -20.07
C LEU A 470 21.42 10.41 -21.45
N ALA A 471 21.29 11.54 -22.15
CA ALA A 471 20.69 11.57 -23.48
C ALA A 471 21.45 10.68 -24.47
N ALA A 472 22.78 10.77 -24.47
CA ALA A 472 23.63 9.96 -25.34
C ALA A 472 23.52 8.46 -25.01
N LEU A 473 23.53 8.09 -23.72
CA LEU A 473 23.35 6.70 -23.29
C LEU A 473 21.98 6.15 -23.70
N HIS A 474 20.91 6.91 -23.43
CA HIS A 474 19.55 6.54 -23.81
C HIS A 474 19.42 6.31 -25.32
N ALA A 475 19.95 7.23 -26.14
CA ALA A 475 19.93 7.10 -27.59
C ALA A 475 20.74 5.89 -28.09
N GLN A 476 21.91 5.62 -27.49
CA GLN A 476 22.73 4.44 -27.84
C GLN A 476 22.02 3.12 -27.52
N LEU A 477 21.31 3.05 -26.39
CA LEU A 477 20.55 1.86 -26.02
C LEU A 477 19.42 1.59 -27.03
N ILE A 478 18.71 2.64 -27.45
CA ILE A 478 17.63 2.52 -28.44
C ILE A 478 18.18 2.17 -29.82
N GLU A 479 19.31 2.74 -30.22
CA GLU A 479 19.98 2.40 -31.47
C GLU A 479 20.39 0.92 -31.50
N LYS A 480 20.93 0.40 -30.39
CA LYS A 480 21.48 -0.95 -30.32
C LYS A 480 20.41 -2.04 -30.11
N TYR A 481 19.37 -1.76 -29.33
CA TYR A 481 18.40 -2.77 -28.87
C TYR A 481 16.96 -2.51 -29.34
N GLY A 482 16.71 -1.40 -30.05
CA GLY A 482 15.36 -0.91 -30.32
C GLY A 482 14.73 -0.26 -29.07
N ALA A 483 13.65 0.48 -29.25
CA ALA A 483 12.95 1.12 -28.14
C ALA A 483 12.04 0.12 -27.41
N GLY A 484 12.17 0.02 -26.08
CA GLY A 484 11.28 -0.80 -25.24
C GLY A 484 9.87 -0.24 -25.08
N CYS A 485 9.67 1.04 -25.46
CA CYS A 485 8.38 1.74 -25.50
C CYS A 485 7.50 1.69 -24.26
N SER A 486 8.11 1.92 -23.09
CA SER A 486 7.41 2.33 -21.87
C SER A 486 6.92 3.79 -21.91
N GLY A 487 6.28 4.23 -20.82
CA GLY A 487 5.84 5.63 -20.62
C GLY A 487 6.98 6.64 -20.71
N PHE A 488 8.15 6.33 -20.14
CA PHE A 488 9.32 7.23 -20.16
C PHE A 488 10.24 7.06 -21.38
N VAL A 489 9.89 6.19 -22.33
CA VAL A 489 10.67 5.94 -23.55
C VAL A 489 9.92 6.39 -24.80
N CYS A 490 8.69 5.91 -25.00
CA CYS A 490 7.91 6.20 -26.21
C CYS A 490 6.67 7.07 -25.95
N ASP A 491 5.90 6.82 -24.88
CA ASP A 491 4.63 7.53 -24.61
C ASP A 491 4.81 8.83 -23.80
N ASN A 492 5.81 9.63 -24.18
CA ASN A 492 5.99 10.98 -23.66
C ASN A 492 6.64 11.88 -24.73
N VAL A 493 5.83 12.71 -25.41
CA VAL A 493 6.32 13.52 -26.54
C VAL A 493 7.32 14.58 -26.06
N LYS A 494 7.01 15.25 -24.95
CA LYS A 494 7.83 16.35 -24.40
C LYS A 494 9.20 15.86 -23.94
N LEU A 495 9.26 14.68 -23.33
CA LEU A 495 10.50 14.02 -22.94
C LEU A 495 11.36 13.66 -24.15
N ARG A 496 10.76 13.09 -25.20
CA ARG A 496 11.50 12.72 -26.40
C ARG A 496 12.08 13.94 -27.11
N ASP A 497 11.34 15.03 -27.17
CA ASP A 497 11.83 16.30 -27.71
C ASP A 497 12.96 16.88 -26.86
N PHE A 498 12.85 16.79 -25.52
CA PHE A 498 13.91 17.19 -24.59
C PHE A 498 15.18 16.37 -24.82
N ILE A 499 15.10 15.04 -24.85
CA ILE A 499 16.23 14.14 -25.12
C ILE A 499 16.85 14.45 -26.49
N ALA A 500 16.03 14.56 -27.54
CA ALA A 500 16.49 14.89 -28.89
C ALA A 500 17.24 16.23 -28.94
N GLY A 501 16.79 17.22 -28.17
CA GLY A 501 17.45 18.53 -28.05
C GLY A 501 18.88 18.48 -27.50
N GLN A 502 19.18 17.49 -26.66
CA GLN A 502 20.51 17.31 -26.04
C GLN A 502 21.50 16.53 -26.93
N LEU A 503 21.00 15.87 -27.98
CA LEU A 503 21.82 15.03 -28.87
C LEU A 503 22.47 15.83 -30.01
N PRO A 504 23.67 15.44 -30.48
CA PRO A 504 24.23 15.91 -31.74
C PRO A 504 23.32 15.60 -32.94
N PRO A 505 23.43 16.34 -34.06
CA PRO A 505 22.50 16.21 -35.21
C PRO A 505 22.33 14.78 -35.75
N GLU A 506 23.42 14.03 -35.89
CA GLU A 506 23.39 12.66 -36.41
C GLU A 506 22.69 11.68 -35.46
N GLN A 507 23.08 11.69 -34.18
CA GLN A 507 22.44 10.87 -33.13
C GLN A 507 20.97 11.22 -32.96
N ARG A 508 20.62 12.50 -33.04
CA ARG A 508 19.24 12.98 -32.98
C ARG A 508 18.38 12.40 -34.10
N GLN A 509 18.87 12.43 -35.34
CA GLN A 509 18.15 11.88 -36.49
C GLN A 509 17.93 10.37 -36.32
N ASN A 510 18.97 9.64 -35.92
CA ASN A 510 18.87 8.20 -35.68
C ASN A 510 17.88 7.89 -34.54
N TYR A 511 18.00 8.55 -33.40
CA TYR A 511 17.08 8.40 -32.27
C TYR A 511 15.62 8.62 -32.68
N GLN A 512 15.32 9.73 -33.37
CA GLN A 512 13.97 10.03 -33.85
C GLN A 512 13.47 8.99 -34.86
N GLN A 513 14.34 8.46 -35.71
CA GLN A 513 14.00 7.40 -36.65
C GLN A 513 13.68 6.08 -35.94
N GLN A 514 14.46 5.68 -34.93
CA GLN A 514 14.22 4.46 -34.16
C GLN A 514 12.92 4.53 -33.34
N ILE A 515 12.67 5.68 -32.69
CA ILE A 515 11.40 5.93 -31.99
C ILE A 515 10.23 5.84 -32.96
N ARG A 516 10.31 6.51 -34.11
CA ARG A 516 9.25 6.47 -35.13
C ARG A 516 9.00 5.05 -35.62
N LYS A 517 10.06 4.30 -35.92
CA LYS A 517 9.96 2.89 -36.34
C LYS A 517 9.23 2.05 -35.30
N SER A 518 9.48 2.31 -34.01
CA SER A 518 8.85 1.55 -32.91
C SER A 518 7.37 1.92 -32.71
N LEU A 519 6.98 3.17 -33.00
CA LEU A 519 5.58 3.60 -32.96
C LEU A 519 4.76 3.22 -34.20
N GLU A 520 5.40 3.19 -35.37
CA GLU A 520 4.78 2.91 -36.66
C GLU A 520 4.80 1.42 -37.02
N ALA A 521 5.47 0.58 -36.23
CA ALA A 521 5.47 -0.86 -36.43
C ALA A 521 4.01 -1.36 -36.42
N PRO A 522 3.52 -1.99 -37.52
CA PRO A 522 2.23 -2.68 -37.47
C PRO A 522 2.31 -3.74 -36.36
N ALA A 523 1.18 -4.03 -35.70
CA ALA A 523 1.08 -5.20 -34.82
C ALA A 523 1.49 -6.44 -35.64
N GLU A 524 2.76 -6.85 -35.54
CA GLU A 524 3.29 -7.93 -36.34
C GLU A 524 2.64 -9.22 -35.86
N THR A 525 2.03 -9.88 -36.85
CA THR A 525 1.41 -11.20 -36.85
C THR A 525 2.05 -12.19 -35.89
N GLU A 526 1.20 -12.83 -35.08
CA GLU A 526 1.37 -14.11 -34.40
C GLU A 526 2.62 -14.90 -34.81
N GLN A 527 3.75 -14.71 -34.12
CA GLN A 527 4.70 -15.79 -33.89
C GLN A 527 5.60 -15.47 -32.69
N ASP A 528 5.22 -16.08 -31.57
CA ASP A 528 6.09 -16.49 -30.47
C ASP A 528 6.66 -15.40 -29.52
N SER A 529 5.81 -14.47 -29.10
CA SER A 529 6.06 -13.68 -27.89
C SER A 529 4.82 -13.69 -26.99
N MET A 530 4.85 -14.48 -25.92
CA MET A 530 3.88 -14.37 -24.83
C MET A 530 4.11 -13.04 -24.11
N VAL A 531 3.46 -11.98 -24.58
CA VAL A 531 3.25 -10.78 -23.78
C VAL A 531 2.13 -11.11 -22.81
N LEU A 532 2.43 -11.15 -21.51
CA LEU A 532 1.38 -11.09 -20.50
C LEU A 532 0.73 -9.72 -20.64
N GLU A 533 -0.47 -9.71 -21.21
CA GLU A 533 -1.33 -8.54 -21.21
C GLU A 533 -1.51 -8.14 -19.74
N LYS A 534 -0.99 -6.97 -19.36
CA LYS A 534 -1.38 -6.34 -18.10
C LYS A 534 -2.90 -6.22 -18.17
N GLU A 535 -3.60 -6.89 -17.26
CA GLU A 535 -5.04 -6.76 -17.10
C GLU A 535 -5.33 -5.28 -16.77
N VAL A 536 -5.50 -4.47 -17.81
CA VAL A 536 -6.20 -3.21 -17.69
C VAL A 536 -7.63 -3.64 -17.46
N ILE A 537 -8.09 -3.54 -16.21
CA ILE A 537 -9.51 -3.62 -15.88
C ILE A 537 -10.15 -2.51 -16.69
N ARG A 538 -10.64 -2.86 -17.87
CA ARG A 538 -11.45 -2.02 -18.70
C ARG A 538 -12.74 -1.88 -17.93
N GLU A 539 -12.98 -0.70 -17.35
CA GLU A 539 -14.29 -0.33 -16.84
C GLU A 539 -15.30 -0.67 -17.94
N ALA A 540 -16.14 -1.66 -17.67
CA ALA A 540 -17.26 -1.94 -18.53
C ALA A 540 -18.19 -0.73 -18.40
N ASP A 541 -18.32 0.05 -19.47
CA ASP A 541 -19.45 0.94 -19.65
C ASP A 541 -20.73 0.09 -19.53
N GLU A 542 -21.32 0.03 -18.33
CA GLU A 542 -22.66 -0.50 -18.12
C GLU A 542 -23.67 0.53 -18.65
N ALA A 543 -23.85 0.51 -19.97
CA ALA A 543 -25.11 0.93 -20.54
C ALA A 543 -26.16 -0.13 -20.17
N ASP A 544 -27.13 0.27 -19.33
CA ASP A 544 -28.34 -0.47 -18.97
C ASP A 544 -28.96 -1.15 -20.20
N THR A 545 -28.65 -2.44 -20.40
CA THR A 545 -29.30 -3.28 -21.39
C THR A 545 -29.93 -4.45 -20.64
N PRO A 546 -31.26 -4.65 -20.71
CA PRO A 546 -31.94 -5.65 -19.90
C PRO A 546 -31.41 -7.07 -20.19
N LEU A 547 -31.22 -7.85 -19.13
CA LEU A 547 -30.71 -9.24 -19.07
C LEU A 547 -31.33 -10.20 -20.11
N ILE A 548 -32.51 -9.87 -20.66
CA ILE A 548 -33.24 -10.67 -21.63
C ILE A 548 -32.57 -10.69 -23.01
N GLU A 549 -31.80 -9.66 -23.38
CA GLU A 549 -31.13 -9.60 -24.70
C GLU A 549 -29.76 -10.31 -24.73
N ARG A 550 -29.16 -10.63 -23.57
CA ARG A 550 -27.89 -11.37 -23.47
C ARG A 550 -28.06 -12.90 -23.52
N LEU A 551 -29.28 -13.41 -23.60
CA LEU A 551 -29.56 -14.85 -23.63
C LEU A 551 -29.37 -15.42 -25.04
N ASN A 552 -28.32 -16.21 -25.24
CA ASN A 552 -28.14 -17.02 -26.45
C ASN A 552 -29.18 -18.15 -26.47
N TRP A 553 -30.33 -17.88 -27.07
CA TRP A 553 -31.45 -18.83 -27.19
C TRP A 553 -31.05 -20.18 -27.79
N GLY A 554 -30.06 -20.21 -28.69
CA GLY A 554 -29.53 -21.45 -29.25
C GLY A 554 -28.92 -22.37 -28.18
N LEU A 555 -28.26 -21.79 -27.18
CA LEU A 555 -27.59 -22.54 -26.10
C LEU A 555 -28.60 -23.06 -25.08
N ILE A 556 -29.65 -22.28 -24.77
CA ILE A 556 -30.74 -22.69 -23.88
C ILE A 556 -31.57 -23.81 -24.52
N ILE A 557 -31.93 -23.66 -25.80
CA ILE A 557 -32.66 -24.69 -26.55
C ILE A 557 -31.80 -25.96 -26.66
N GLY A 558 -30.50 -25.83 -26.90
CA GLY A 558 -29.56 -26.95 -26.90
C GLY A 558 -29.52 -27.69 -25.56
N VAL A 559 -29.42 -26.98 -24.44
CA VAL A 559 -29.41 -27.58 -23.09
C VAL A 559 -30.75 -28.23 -22.77
N LEU A 560 -31.88 -27.60 -23.11
CA LEU A 560 -33.22 -28.18 -22.92
C LEU A 560 -33.42 -29.47 -23.73
N LEU A 561 -32.91 -29.53 -24.96
CA LEU A 561 -32.95 -30.74 -25.80
C LEU A 561 -32.07 -31.85 -25.22
N ILE A 562 -30.90 -31.53 -24.69
CA ILE A 562 -30.02 -32.51 -24.02
C ILE A 562 -30.70 -33.06 -22.77
N VAL A 563 -31.27 -32.21 -21.92
CA VAL A 563 -31.99 -32.63 -20.69
C VAL A 563 -33.21 -33.48 -21.05
N ALA A 564 -33.97 -33.11 -22.08
CA ALA A 564 -35.11 -33.89 -22.55
C ALA A 564 -34.66 -35.27 -23.09
N THR A 565 -33.53 -35.33 -23.81
CA THR A 565 -32.99 -36.58 -24.34
C THR A 565 -32.49 -37.49 -23.23
N ILE A 566 -31.80 -36.94 -22.22
CA ILE A 566 -31.35 -37.68 -21.02
C ILE A 566 -32.56 -38.17 -20.22
N GLY A 567 -33.59 -37.33 -20.03
CA GLY A 567 -34.84 -37.71 -19.36
C GLY A 567 -35.59 -38.83 -20.10
N PHE A 568 -35.64 -38.76 -21.43
CA PHE A 568 -36.25 -39.79 -22.28
C PHE A 568 -35.48 -41.12 -22.21
N LEU A 569 -34.14 -41.09 -22.25
CA LEU A 569 -33.30 -42.28 -22.13
C LEU A 569 -33.39 -42.91 -20.72
N ALA A 570 -33.47 -42.09 -19.67
CA ALA A 570 -33.67 -42.55 -18.29
C ALA A 570 -35.07 -43.18 -18.09
N SER A 571 -36.11 -42.61 -18.70
CA SER A 571 -37.47 -43.16 -18.72
C SER A 571 -37.52 -44.50 -19.44
N ARG A 572 -36.89 -44.62 -20.62
CA ARG A 572 -36.79 -45.89 -21.36
C ARG A 572 -36.04 -46.97 -20.58
N ARG A 573 -34.96 -46.64 -19.87
CA ARG A 573 -34.24 -47.59 -19.00
C ARG A 573 -35.08 -48.04 -17.79
N ARG A 574 -35.92 -47.16 -17.23
CA ARG A 574 -36.85 -47.54 -16.14
C ARG A 574 -37.98 -48.44 -16.65
N HIS A 575 -38.51 -48.20 -17.85
CA HIS A 575 -39.52 -49.07 -18.44
C HIS A 575 -38.98 -50.43 -18.94
N ALA A 576 -37.72 -50.48 -19.39
CA ALA A 576 -37.08 -51.74 -19.78
C ALA A 576 -36.73 -52.66 -18.58
N ARG A 577 -36.50 -52.08 -17.38
CA ARG A 577 -36.30 -52.86 -16.13
C ARG A 577 -37.61 -53.26 -15.44
N ALA A 578 -38.75 -52.75 -15.89
CA ALA A 578 -40.07 -53.07 -15.34
C ALA A 578 -40.76 -54.25 -16.06
N LEU A 579 -40.07 -54.91 -17.00
CA LEU A 579 -40.56 -56.05 -17.77
C LEU A 579 -39.51 -57.17 -17.79
N GLU A 580 -39.18 -57.70 -16.62
CA GLU A 580 -38.74 -59.10 -16.48
C GLU A 580 -39.67 -59.78 -15.46
N PRO A 581 -40.34 -60.89 -15.83
CA PRO A 581 -41.31 -61.55 -14.98
C PRO A 581 -40.60 -62.38 -13.90
N ALA A 582 -41.11 -62.27 -12.68
CA ALA A 582 -40.88 -63.26 -11.63
C ALA A 582 -41.54 -64.59 -12.05
N GLU A 583 -40.76 -65.66 -12.18
CA GLU A 583 -40.99 -67.00 -11.60
C GLU A 583 -40.01 -68.06 -12.18
N LEU A 584 -39.44 -68.83 -11.24
CA LEU A 584 -38.65 -70.07 -11.33
C LEU A 584 -37.20 -70.02 -11.83
#